data_AF-A0A2H3C5U9-F1
#
_entry.id   AF-A0A2H3C5U9-F1
#
_cell.length_a   1.000
_cell.length_b   1.000
_cell.length_c   1.000
_cell.angle_alpha   90.00
_cell.angle_beta   90.00
_cell.angle_gamma   90.00
#
_symmetry.space_group_name_H-M   'P 1'
#
loop_
_entity.id
_entity.type
_entity.pdbx_description
1 polymer ?
#
loop_
_entity_poly.entity_id
_entity_poly.type
_entity_poly.pdbx_seq_one_letter_code
_entity_poly.pdbx_strand_id
1 'polypeptide(L)'
;MPAMLKKMFKAYLYLVSAGVRIFAEYRWHAYFVYVLSLLLWGDDLKCIACKSIFIALIWTLPIWGRDEDIAKEKLLKDIRLQFLKLNAYIEDQRASFQLGTKEADAFKLCSSTITQQFLVSKQKAEALYSAAQLRPPFTNNFKLRKFAINLRVQEERMCAIIERYSVFRVTLTATVSQNQLEAAQQWVGEINTLYPPIAADPVDEKLL
;
A
#
# COMPACT_ATOMS: atom_id res chain seq x y z
N MET A 1 -14.76 53.48 6.94
CA MET A 1 -14.64 52.99 5.55
C MET A 1 -16.05 52.85 4.97
N PRO A 2 -16.42 53.58 3.91
CA PRO A 2 -17.80 53.65 3.43
C PRO A 2 -18.29 52.30 2.90
N ALA A 3 -19.57 51.98 3.12
CA ALA A 3 -20.16 50.67 2.81
C ALA A 3 -20.02 50.24 1.33
N MET A 4 -19.93 51.19 0.39
CA MET A 4 -19.67 50.91 -1.02
C MET A 4 -18.27 50.33 -1.27
N LEU A 5 -17.24 50.83 -0.58
CA LEU A 5 -15.85 50.40 -0.78
C LEU A 5 -15.68 48.93 -0.35
N LYS A 6 -16.35 48.52 0.73
CA LYS A 6 -16.34 47.14 1.22
C LYS A 6 -17.03 46.18 0.25
N LYS A 7 -18.12 46.62 -0.40
CA LYS A 7 -18.83 45.85 -1.44
C LYS A 7 -17.97 45.66 -2.69
N MET A 8 -17.32 46.73 -3.16
CA MET A 8 -16.41 46.67 -4.32
C MET A 8 -15.18 45.80 -4.04
N PHE A 9 -14.58 45.91 -2.85
CA PHE A 9 -13.43 45.10 -2.48
C PHE A 9 -13.78 43.61 -2.39
N LYS A 10 -14.96 43.28 -1.86
CA LYS A 10 -15.44 41.89 -1.80
C LYS A 10 -15.74 41.32 -3.20
N ALA A 11 -16.33 42.13 -4.09
CA ALA A 11 -16.55 41.75 -5.48
C ALA A 11 -15.23 41.54 -6.24
N TYR A 12 -14.25 42.41 -6.02
CA TYR A 12 -12.90 42.28 -6.58
C TYR A 12 -12.20 40.99 -6.10
N LEU A 13 -12.21 40.71 -4.80
CA LEU A 13 -11.67 39.45 -4.25
C LEU A 13 -12.39 38.22 -4.80
N TYR A 14 -13.69 38.31 -5.06
CA TYR A 14 -14.45 37.21 -5.66
C TYR A 14 -14.07 37.01 -7.13
N LEU A 15 -13.88 38.09 -7.89
CA LEU A 15 -13.41 38.06 -9.29
C LEU A 15 -11.98 37.53 -9.40
N VAL A 16 -11.09 37.97 -8.50
CA VAL A 16 -9.71 37.48 -8.42
C VAL A 16 -9.68 36.00 -8.03
N SER A 17 -10.48 35.57 -7.05
CA SER A 17 -10.52 34.15 -6.67
C SER A 17 -11.17 33.26 -7.73
N ALA A 18 -12.20 33.73 -8.44
CA ALA A 18 -12.77 33.04 -9.60
C ALA A 18 -11.77 32.97 -10.77
N GLY A 19 -11.05 34.07 -11.04
CA GLY A 19 -9.97 34.10 -12.03
C GLY A 19 -8.85 33.12 -11.68
N VAL A 20 -8.37 33.12 -10.45
CA VAL A 20 -7.36 32.16 -9.96
C VAL A 20 -7.84 30.71 -10.08
N ARG A 21 -9.13 30.46 -9.88
CA ARG A 21 -9.73 29.12 -9.99
C ARG A 21 -9.83 28.66 -11.45
N ILE A 22 -10.22 29.53 -12.37
CA ILE A 22 -10.22 29.26 -13.82
C ILE A 22 -8.78 29.06 -14.33
N PHE A 23 -7.85 29.91 -13.89
CA PHE A 23 -6.42 29.75 -14.18
C PHE A 23 -5.87 28.45 -13.57
N ALA A 24 -6.44 27.95 -12.47
CA ALA A 24 -6.04 26.69 -11.86
C ALA A 24 -6.58 25.45 -12.61
N GLU A 25 -7.75 25.53 -13.26
CA GLU A 25 -8.30 24.47 -14.12
C GLU A 25 -7.61 24.43 -15.50
N TYR A 26 -7.33 25.59 -16.09
CA TYR A 26 -6.78 25.71 -17.45
C TYR A 26 -5.32 26.18 -17.47
N ARG A 27 -4.51 25.73 -16.51
CA ARG A 27 -3.11 26.17 -16.28
C ARG A 27 -2.23 26.11 -17.54
N TRP A 28 -2.33 25.03 -18.31
CA TRP A 28 -1.56 24.87 -19.55
C TRP A 28 -1.97 25.87 -20.64
N HIS A 29 -3.26 26.17 -20.75
CA HIS A 29 -3.76 27.13 -21.74
C HIS A 29 -3.39 28.55 -21.35
N ALA A 30 -3.52 28.88 -20.06
CA ALA A 30 -3.06 30.14 -19.49
C ALA A 30 -1.54 30.35 -19.63
N TYR A 31 -0.74 29.32 -19.37
CA TYR A 31 0.72 29.35 -19.56
C TYR A 31 1.08 29.54 -21.04
N PHE A 32 0.40 28.82 -21.94
CA PHE A 32 0.62 28.92 -23.37
C PHE A 32 0.29 30.32 -23.91
N VAL A 33 -0.86 30.88 -23.51
CA VAL A 33 -1.24 32.25 -23.87
C VAL A 33 -0.27 33.28 -23.29
N TYR A 34 0.24 33.07 -22.07
CA TYR A 34 1.28 33.92 -21.47
C TYR A 34 2.59 33.90 -22.26
N VAL A 35 3.09 32.71 -22.62
CA VAL A 35 4.31 32.57 -23.42
C VAL A 35 4.14 33.19 -24.81
N LEU A 36 2.99 32.99 -25.46
CA LEU A 36 2.67 33.64 -26.73
C LEU A 36 2.62 35.16 -26.61
N SER A 37 2.04 35.69 -25.54
CA SER A 37 1.95 37.13 -25.31
C SER A 37 3.33 37.75 -25.09
N LEU A 38 4.21 37.05 -24.35
CA LEU A 38 5.62 37.45 -24.19
C LEU A 38 6.39 37.41 -25.51
N LEU A 39 6.16 36.40 -26.35
CA LEU A 39 6.79 36.26 -27.66
C LEU A 39 6.32 37.32 -28.68
N LEU A 40 5.07 37.76 -28.57
CA LEU A 40 4.50 38.78 -29.46
C LEU A 40 4.95 40.21 -29.11
N TRP A 41 5.31 40.47 -27.84
CA TRP A 41 5.55 41.83 -27.32
C TRP A 41 6.98 42.07 -26.82
N GLY A 42 7.82 41.04 -26.74
CA GLY A 42 9.19 41.16 -26.26
C GLY A 42 10.22 40.98 -27.37
N ASP A 43 11.20 41.88 -27.43
CA ASP A 43 12.29 41.82 -28.41
C ASP A 43 13.47 40.93 -27.97
N ASP A 44 13.54 40.57 -26.68
CA ASP A 44 14.62 39.76 -26.11
C ASP A 44 14.16 38.34 -25.74
N LEU A 45 14.45 37.41 -26.65
CA LEU A 45 14.20 35.97 -26.51
C LEU A 45 14.79 35.36 -25.23
N LYS A 46 15.94 35.84 -24.74
CA LYS A 46 16.58 35.29 -23.52
C LYS A 46 15.79 35.70 -22.27
N CYS A 47 15.33 36.94 -22.22
CA CYS A 47 14.49 37.45 -21.14
C CYS A 47 13.13 36.72 -21.11
N ILE A 48 12.54 36.47 -22.28
CA ILE A 48 11.30 35.69 -22.43
C ILE A 48 11.50 34.26 -21.93
N ALA A 49 12.58 33.59 -22.34
CA ALA A 49 12.90 32.23 -21.91
C ALA A 49 13.10 32.13 -20.39
N CYS A 50 13.84 33.05 -19.77
CA CYS A 50 14.03 33.04 -18.31
C CYS A 50 12.71 33.21 -17.55
N LYS A 51 11.85 34.14 -17.97
CA LYS A 51 10.54 34.38 -17.34
C LYS A 51 9.58 33.22 -17.54
N SER A 52 9.55 32.62 -18.73
CA SER A 52 8.68 31.48 -19.04
C SER A 52 9.11 30.22 -18.27
N ILE A 53 10.40 29.98 -18.09
CA ILE A 53 10.93 28.88 -17.27
C ILE A 53 10.57 29.07 -15.80
N PHE A 54 10.80 30.27 -15.24
CA PHE A 54 10.47 30.55 -13.85
C PHE A 54 8.99 30.33 -13.55
N ILE A 55 8.13 30.82 -14.45
CA ILE A 55 6.68 30.66 -14.32
C ILE A 55 6.29 29.20 -14.50
N ALA A 56 6.86 28.48 -15.48
CA ALA A 56 6.65 27.04 -15.62
C ALA A 56 7.00 26.30 -14.32
N LEU A 57 8.15 26.56 -13.71
CA LEU A 57 8.57 25.93 -12.45
C LEU A 57 7.60 26.23 -11.31
N ILE A 58 7.15 27.48 -11.15
CA ILE A 58 6.18 27.87 -10.13
C ILE A 58 4.84 27.12 -10.31
N TRP A 59 4.44 26.83 -11.55
CA TRP A 59 3.18 26.13 -11.83
C TRP A 59 3.32 24.60 -11.79
N THR A 60 4.45 24.03 -12.19
CA THR A 60 4.67 22.58 -12.29
C THR A 60 5.12 21.96 -10.97
N LEU A 61 5.94 22.64 -10.16
CA LEU A 61 6.39 22.09 -8.87
C LEU A 61 5.22 21.75 -7.91
N PRO A 62 4.18 22.59 -7.76
CA PRO A 62 3.02 22.24 -6.93
C PRO A 62 2.17 21.11 -7.53
N ILE A 63 2.17 20.94 -8.86
CA ILE A 63 1.47 19.82 -9.52
C ILE A 63 2.21 18.52 -9.19
N TRP A 64 3.52 18.53 -9.33
CA TRP A 64 4.32 17.34 -9.07
C TRP A 64 4.21 16.89 -7.61
N GLY A 65 4.24 17.84 -6.66
CA GLY A 65 3.98 17.55 -5.25
C GLY A 65 2.58 16.98 -5.00
N ARG A 66 1.53 17.57 -5.61
CA ARG A 66 0.15 17.05 -5.47
C ARG A 66 -0.03 15.67 -6.09
N ASP A 67 0.53 15.41 -7.26
CA ASP A 67 0.46 14.11 -7.91
C ASP A 67 1.19 13.04 -7.08
N GLU A 68 2.33 13.40 -6.47
CA GLU A 68 3.05 12.53 -5.54
C GLU A 68 2.21 12.21 -4.30
N ASP A 69 1.53 13.21 -3.72
CA ASP A 69 0.65 13.03 -2.57
C ASP A 69 -0.57 12.16 -2.90
N ILE A 70 -1.21 12.39 -4.06
CA ILE A 70 -2.32 11.56 -4.55
C ILE A 70 -1.84 10.11 -4.75
N ALA A 71 -0.65 9.92 -5.34
CA ALA A 71 -0.07 8.59 -5.53
C ALA A 71 0.22 7.89 -4.20
N LYS A 72 0.75 8.62 -3.20
CA LYS A 72 0.97 8.11 -1.83
C LYS A 72 -0.34 7.70 -1.17
N GLU A 73 -1.37 8.52 -1.28
CA GLU A 73 -2.68 8.24 -0.69
C GLU A 73 -3.34 7.02 -1.34
N LYS A 74 -3.25 6.90 -2.67
CA LYS A 74 -3.75 5.72 -3.39
C LYS A 74 -3.03 4.45 -2.97
N LEU A 75 -1.70 4.49 -2.87
CA LEU A 75 -0.89 3.34 -2.45
C LEU A 75 -1.18 2.94 -1.00
N LEU A 76 -1.41 3.90 -0.12
CA LEU A 76 -1.86 3.64 1.24
C LEU A 76 -3.20 2.90 1.30
N LYS A 77 -4.17 3.33 0.49
CA LYS A 77 -5.49 2.69 0.41
C LYS A 77 -5.34 1.25 -0.06
N ASP A 78 -4.46 1.00 -1.02
CA ASP A 78 -4.14 -0.35 -1.50
C ASP A 78 -3.49 -1.22 -0.41
N ILE A 79 -2.48 -0.71 0.30
CA ILE A 79 -1.86 -1.39 1.45
C ILE A 79 -2.91 -1.75 2.51
N ARG A 80 -3.82 -0.81 2.84
CA ARG A 80 -4.91 -1.05 3.79
C ARG A 80 -5.84 -2.15 3.30
N LEU A 81 -6.22 -2.12 2.03
CA LEU A 81 -7.12 -3.12 1.45
C LEU A 81 -6.48 -4.52 1.49
N GLN A 82 -5.20 -4.63 1.09
CA GLN A 82 -4.44 -5.88 1.14
C GLN A 82 -4.33 -6.43 2.57
N PHE A 83 -4.00 -5.56 3.53
CA PHE A 83 -3.94 -5.95 4.94
C PHE A 83 -5.29 -6.48 5.45
N LEU A 84 -6.39 -5.78 5.16
CA LEU A 84 -7.73 -6.21 5.59
C LEU A 84 -8.12 -7.55 4.96
N LYS A 85 -7.85 -7.73 3.67
CA LYS A 85 -8.11 -8.98 2.95
C LYS A 85 -7.31 -10.14 3.54
N LEU A 86 -6.02 -9.94 3.77
CA LEU A 86 -5.14 -10.93 4.38
C LEU A 86 -5.62 -11.30 5.79
N ASN A 87 -5.95 -10.30 6.62
CA ASN A 87 -6.42 -10.54 7.98
C ASN A 87 -7.76 -11.30 8.00
N ALA A 88 -8.69 -10.96 7.12
CA ALA A 88 -9.96 -11.68 6.99
C ALA A 88 -9.75 -13.14 6.58
N TYR A 89 -8.86 -13.38 5.61
CA TYR A 89 -8.48 -14.74 5.19
C TYR A 89 -7.87 -15.55 6.34
N ILE A 90 -7.00 -14.92 7.14
CA ILE A 90 -6.36 -15.58 8.29
C ILE A 90 -7.39 -16.02 9.33
N GLU A 91 -8.31 -15.12 9.69
CA GLU A 91 -9.33 -15.43 10.69
C GLU A 91 -10.30 -16.52 10.20
N ASP A 92 -10.69 -16.49 8.93
CA ASP A 92 -11.53 -17.52 8.30
C ASP A 92 -10.85 -18.91 8.34
N GLN A 93 -9.59 -18.99 7.91
CA GLN A 93 -8.83 -20.24 7.95
C GLN A 93 -8.65 -20.74 9.39
N ARG A 94 -8.34 -19.85 10.33
CA ARG A 94 -8.18 -20.21 11.75
C ARG A 94 -9.46 -20.77 12.34
N ALA A 95 -10.62 -20.17 12.05
CA ALA A 95 -11.91 -20.68 12.47
C ALA A 95 -12.15 -22.09 11.92
N SER A 96 -11.79 -22.34 10.64
CA SER A 96 -11.92 -23.66 10.03
C SER A 96 -11.10 -24.74 10.75
N PHE A 97 -9.85 -24.43 11.16
CA PHE A 97 -8.97 -25.37 11.84
C PHE A 97 -9.38 -25.61 13.30
N GLN A 98 -9.95 -24.61 13.98
CA GLN A 98 -10.45 -24.75 15.35
C GLN A 98 -11.71 -25.61 15.46
N LEU A 99 -12.55 -25.64 14.40
CA LEU A 99 -13.71 -26.52 14.35
C LEU A 99 -13.34 -28.01 14.23
N GLY A 100 -12.09 -28.32 13.85
CA GLY A 100 -11.55 -29.68 13.71
C GLY A 100 -11.06 -30.35 15.00
N THR A 101 -11.48 -29.89 16.19
CA THR A 101 -10.97 -30.37 17.50
C THR A 101 -11.17 -31.86 17.81
N LYS A 102 -11.92 -32.60 16.98
CA LYS A 102 -12.11 -34.07 17.05
C LYS A 102 -11.22 -34.86 16.08
N GLU A 103 -10.34 -34.20 15.33
CA GLU A 103 -9.47 -34.86 14.35
C GLU A 103 -8.35 -35.67 15.03
N ALA A 104 -7.89 -36.72 14.35
CA ALA A 104 -6.78 -37.57 14.82
C ALA A 104 -5.47 -36.76 14.95
N ASP A 105 -4.54 -37.24 15.79
CA ASP A 105 -3.30 -36.53 16.15
C ASP A 105 -2.49 -36.02 14.95
N ALA A 106 -2.47 -36.78 13.85
CA ALA A 106 -1.82 -36.40 12.60
C ALA A 106 -2.40 -35.10 11.99
N PHE A 107 -3.72 -34.98 11.91
CA PHE A 107 -4.40 -33.79 11.39
C PHE A 107 -4.27 -32.61 12.36
N LYS A 108 -4.34 -32.88 13.67
CA LYS A 108 -4.12 -31.87 14.71
C LYS A 108 -2.72 -31.27 14.65
N LEU A 109 -1.70 -32.09 14.37
CA LEU A 109 -0.32 -31.63 14.18
C LEU A 109 -0.20 -30.67 12.99
N CYS A 110 -0.78 -31.04 11.84
CA CYS A 110 -0.76 -30.20 10.65
C CYS A 110 -1.54 -28.90 10.85
N SER A 111 -2.77 -28.96 11.37
CA SER A 111 -3.61 -27.78 11.60
C SER A 111 -3.01 -26.82 12.62
N SER A 112 -2.37 -27.34 13.68
CA SER A 112 -1.61 -26.54 14.65
C SER A 112 -0.44 -25.80 13.97
N THR A 113 0.33 -26.51 13.14
CA THR A 113 1.47 -25.93 12.40
C THR A 113 1.02 -24.81 11.46
N ILE A 114 -0.06 -25.04 10.71
CA ILE A 114 -0.64 -24.01 9.82
C ILE A 114 -1.11 -22.81 10.63
N THR A 115 -1.84 -23.04 11.72
CA THR A 115 -2.33 -21.96 12.59
C THR A 115 -1.18 -21.10 13.12
N GLN A 116 -0.05 -21.72 13.50
CA GLN A 116 1.15 -21.01 13.94
C GLN A 116 1.76 -20.17 12.80
N GLN A 117 1.90 -20.73 11.60
CA GLN A 117 2.41 -20.01 10.42
C GLN A 117 1.52 -18.81 10.05
N PHE A 118 0.21 -18.96 10.19
CA PHE A 118 -0.77 -17.90 9.99
C PHE A 118 -0.63 -16.78 11.03
N LEU A 119 -0.45 -17.13 12.30
CA LEU A 119 -0.28 -16.15 13.38
C LEU A 119 0.99 -15.31 13.20
N VAL A 120 2.12 -15.94 12.87
CA VAL A 120 3.39 -15.24 12.64
C VAL A 120 3.28 -14.28 11.46
N SER A 121 2.69 -14.72 10.37
CA SER A 121 2.51 -13.90 9.17
C SER A 121 1.49 -12.76 9.40
N LYS A 122 0.47 -12.97 10.26
CA LYS A 122 -0.44 -11.91 10.72
C LYS A 122 0.31 -10.81 11.45
N GLN A 123 1.14 -11.17 12.44
CA GLN A 123 1.94 -10.21 13.21
C GLN A 123 2.85 -9.39 12.28
N LYS A 124 3.45 -10.02 11.28
CA LYS A 124 4.26 -9.33 10.27
C LYS A 124 3.43 -8.37 9.41
N ALA A 125 2.24 -8.80 8.98
CA ALA A 125 1.33 -7.95 8.23
C ALA A 125 0.87 -6.73 9.05
N GLU A 126 0.56 -6.92 10.34
CA GLU A 126 0.21 -5.86 11.28
C GLU A 126 1.36 -4.87 11.48
N ALA A 127 2.59 -5.36 11.61
CA ALA A 127 3.78 -4.53 11.71
C ALA A 127 4.02 -3.70 10.44
N LEU A 128 3.91 -4.30 9.25
CA LEU A 128 4.04 -3.62 7.96
C LEU A 128 2.96 -2.54 7.79
N TYR A 129 1.72 -2.86 8.15
CA TYR A 129 0.61 -1.92 8.08
C TYR A 129 0.80 -0.74 9.04
N SER A 130 1.22 -1.01 10.28
CA SER A 130 1.49 0.01 11.30
C SER A 130 2.64 0.92 10.87
N ALA A 131 3.72 0.35 10.33
CA ALA A 131 4.84 1.13 9.78
C ALA A 131 4.42 2.00 8.59
N ALA A 132 3.51 1.51 7.74
CA ALA A 132 2.95 2.31 6.65
C ALA A 132 2.08 3.46 7.16
N GLN A 133 1.33 3.28 8.25
CA GLN A 133 0.50 4.32 8.86
C GLN A 133 1.31 5.39 9.60
N LEU A 134 2.31 4.98 10.40
CA LEU A 134 3.13 5.88 11.23
C LEU A 134 4.22 6.62 10.46
N ARG A 135 4.24 6.47 9.13
CA ARG A 135 5.32 6.98 8.30
C ARG A 135 5.43 8.51 8.36
N PRO A 136 6.65 9.07 8.25
CA PRO A 136 6.84 10.51 8.07
C PRO A 136 6.13 11.04 6.80
N PRO A 137 5.69 12.32 6.78
CA PRO A 137 5.06 12.94 5.61
C PRO A 137 5.95 12.91 4.35
N PHE A 138 7.27 12.91 4.51
CA PHE A 138 8.26 12.84 3.43
C PHE A 138 8.66 11.41 3.04
N THR A 139 7.91 10.39 3.47
CA THR A 139 8.25 9.00 3.16
C THR A 139 8.19 8.76 1.66
N ASN A 140 9.29 8.23 1.13
CA ASN A 140 9.43 7.90 -0.27
C ASN A 140 8.43 6.80 -0.70
N ASN A 141 7.80 7.01 -1.86
CA ASN A 141 6.94 6.03 -2.53
C ASN A 141 7.57 4.63 -2.67
N PHE A 142 8.90 4.53 -2.82
CA PHE A 142 9.59 3.25 -2.86
C PHE A 142 9.43 2.45 -1.56
N LYS A 143 9.47 3.10 -0.39
CA LYS A 143 9.29 2.44 0.92
C LYS A 143 7.86 1.92 1.07
N LEU A 144 6.87 2.71 0.63
CA LEU A 144 5.47 2.28 0.59
C LEU A 144 5.22 1.10 -0.36
N ARG A 145 5.81 1.12 -1.57
CA ARG A 145 5.71 -0.01 -2.50
C ARG A 145 6.32 -1.27 -1.91
N LYS A 146 7.42 -1.15 -1.18
CA LYS A 146 8.05 -2.27 -0.47
C LYS A 146 7.10 -2.87 0.57
N PHE A 147 6.36 -2.04 1.32
CA PHE A 147 5.33 -2.55 2.25
C PHE A 147 4.22 -3.32 1.52
N ALA A 148 3.71 -2.79 0.41
CA ALA A 148 2.69 -3.47 -0.40
C ALA A 148 3.19 -4.83 -0.94
N ILE A 149 4.41 -4.86 -1.50
CA ILE A 149 5.04 -6.10 -1.97
C ILE A 149 5.20 -7.11 -0.83
N ASN A 150 5.69 -6.67 0.33
CA ASN A 150 5.90 -7.55 1.47
C ASN A 150 4.58 -8.14 2.00
N LEU A 151 3.49 -7.36 1.99
CA LEU A 151 2.15 -7.86 2.34
C LEU A 151 1.67 -8.92 1.34
N ARG A 152 1.82 -8.67 0.03
CA ARG A 152 1.48 -9.65 -1.00
C ARG A 152 2.29 -10.94 -0.84
N VAL A 153 3.58 -10.85 -0.50
CA VAL A 153 4.42 -12.03 -0.23
C VAL A 153 3.89 -12.82 0.98
N GLN A 154 3.35 -12.16 2.01
CA GLN A 154 2.69 -12.87 3.12
C GLN A 154 1.41 -13.59 2.66
N GLU A 155 0.59 -12.93 1.83
CA GLU A 155 -0.62 -13.53 1.25
C GLU A 155 -0.28 -14.76 0.40
N GLU A 156 0.64 -14.64 -0.55
CA GLU A 156 1.08 -15.73 -1.42
C GLU A 156 1.63 -16.92 -0.63
N ARG A 157 2.44 -16.64 0.41
CA ARG A 157 2.94 -17.69 1.32
C ARG A 157 1.81 -18.45 1.99
N MET A 158 0.79 -17.76 2.51
CA MET A 158 -0.32 -18.41 3.18
C MET A 158 -1.16 -19.25 2.24
N CYS A 159 -1.51 -18.70 1.07
CA CYS A 159 -2.25 -19.43 0.06
C CYS A 159 -1.51 -20.72 -0.35
N ALA A 160 -0.20 -20.64 -0.58
CA ALA A 160 0.61 -21.79 -0.94
C ALA A 160 0.67 -22.86 0.16
N ILE A 161 0.70 -22.48 1.44
CA ILE A 161 0.64 -23.43 2.57
C ILE A 161 -0.71 -24.14 2.60
N ILE A 162 -1.82 -23.41 2.43
CA ILE A 162 -3.17 -23.98 2.44
C ILE A 162 -3.40 -24.90 1.24
N GLU A 163 -2.97 -24.51 0.05
CA GLU A 163 -3.05 -25.36 -1.14
C GLU A 163 -2.24 -26.65 -0.99
N ARG A 164 -1.02 -26.57 -0.42
CA ARG A 164 -0.24 -27.76 -0.12
C ARG A 164 -0.90 -28.64 0.93
N TYR A 165 -1.50 -28.04 1.95
CA TYR A 165 -2.22 -28.79 2.97
C TYR A 165 -3.47 -29.47 2.41
N SER A 166 -4.23 -28.80 1.55
CA SER A 166 -5.46 -29.39 0.99
C SER A 166 -5.17 -30.64 0.16
N VAL A 167 -4.10 -30.62 -0.64
CA VAL A 167 -3.61 -31.80 -1.39
C VAL A 167 -3.09 -32.87 -0.44
N PHE A 168 -2.27 -32.48 0.54
CA PHE A 168 -1.72 -33.41 1.52
C PHE A 168 -2.81 -34.10 2.35
N ARG A 169 -3.86 -33.38 2.75
CA ARG A 169 -4.97 -33.90 3.56
C ARG A 169 -5.68 -35.07 2.88
N VAL A 170 -5.86 -35.02 1.56
CA VAL A 170 -6.44 -36.12 0.77
C VAL A 170 -5.54 -37.35 0.86
N THR A 171 -4.23 -37.17 0.68
CA THR A 171 -3.24 -38.24 0.77
C THR A 171 -3.18 -38.83 2.19
N LEU A 172 -3.15 -37.97 3.22
CA LEU A 172 -3.11 -38.36 4.62
C LEU A 172 -4.34 -39.18 5.03
N THR A 173 -5.52 -38.84 4.49
CA THR A 173 -6.76 -39.60 4.73
C THR A 173 -6.70 -41.00 4.12
N ALA A 174 -6.02 -41.17 2.98
CA ALA A 174 -5.82 -42.45 2.34
C ALA A 174 -4.70 -43.30 2.99
N THR A 175 -3.79 -42.68 3.75
CA THR A 175 -2.72 -43.37 4.47
C THR A 175 -3.27 -44.22 5.61
N VAL A 176 -2.69 -45.42 5.79
CA VAL A 176 -3.00 -46.33 6.91
C VAL A 176 -2.80 -45.59 8.24
N SER A 177 -3.75 -45.72 9.18
CA SER A 177 -3.78 -44.97 10.44
C SER A 177 -2.46 -44.97 11.21
N GLN A 178 -1.75 -46.10 11.21
CA GLN A 178 -0.47 -46.29 11.91
C GLN A 178 0.67 -45.42 11.34
N ASN A 179 0.59 -45.05 10.06
CA ASN A 179 1.60 -44.24 9.35
C ASN A 179 1.17 -42.77 9.19
N GLN A 180 -0.06 -42.40 9.59
CA GLN A 180 -0.56 -41.04 9.42
C GLN A 180 0.26 -40.01 10.21
N LEU A 181 0.67 -40.34 11.43
CA LEU A 181 1.44 -39.42 12.26
C LEU A 181 2.83 -39.15 11.66
N GLU A 182 3.50 -40.19 11.17
CA GLU A 182 4.82 -40.07 10.52
C GLU A 182 4.72 -39.24 9.24
N ALA A 183 3.71 -39.50 8.39
CA ALA A 183 3.46 -38.70 7.20
C ALA A 183 3.19 -37.23 7.53
N ALA A 184 2.42 -36.95 8.59
CA ALA A 184 2.16 -35.59 9.06
C ALA A 184 3.43 -34.89 9.56
N GLN A 185 4.30 -35.60 10.30
CA GLN A 185 5.59 -35.07 10.75
C GLN A 185 6.51 -34.73 9.57
N GLN A 186 6.58 -35.60 8.56
CA GLN A 186 7.37 -35.35 7.36
C GLN A 186 6.87 -34.11 6.62
N TRP A 187 5.55 -33.99 6.41
CA TRP A 187 4.96 -32.83 5.77
C TRP A 187 5.21 -31.53 6.57
N VAL A 188 5.10 -31.58 7.90
CA VAL A 188 5.43 -30.43 8.76
C VAL A 188 6.91 -30.06 8.62
N GLY A 189 7.81 -31.03 8.56
CA GLY A 189 9.24 -30.80 8.30
C GLY A 189 9.49 -30.11 6.96
N GLU A 190 8.82 -30.56 5.90
CA GLU A 190 8.91 -29.95 4.56
C GLU A 190 8.37 -28.52 4.56
N ILE A 191 7.20 -28.28 5.17
CA ILE A 191 6.60 -26.95 5.27
C ILE A 191 7.49 -25.99 6.07
N ASN A 192 8.05 -26.44 7.19
CA ASN A 192 8.95 -25.62 7.98
C ASN A 192 10.31 -25.41 7.30
N THR A 193 10.70 -26.25 6.36
CA THR A 193 11.91 -26.03 5.55
C THR A 193 11.66 -25.02 4.42
N LEU A 194 10.52 -25.13 3.74
CA LEU A 194 10.13 -24.25 2.64
C LEU A 194 9.67 -22.87 3.12
N TYR A 195 8.98 -22.86 4.25
CA TYR A 195 8.41 -21.68 4.89
C TYR A 195 8.92 -21.65 6.34
N PRO A 196 10.21 -21.32 6.54
CA PRO A 196 10.80 -21.28 7.86
C PRO A 196 9.91 -20.47 8.78
N PRO A 197 9.51 -21.03 9.94
CA PRO A 197 8.84 -20.24 10.96
C PRO A 197 9.73 -19.04 11.18
N ILE A 198 9.23 -17.88 10.83
CA ILE A 198 10.01 -16.65 10.93
C ILE A 198 10.33 -16.58 12.42
N ALA A 199 11.61 -16.65 12.78
CA ALA A 199 12.03 -16.28 14.12
C ALA A 199 11.33 -14.95 14.43
N ALA A 200 10.95 -14.70 15.68
CA ALA A 200 10.50 -13.37 16.09
C ALA A 200 11.69 -12.39 15.96
N ASP A 201 12.12 -12.16 14.73
CA ASP A 201 13.14 -11.22 14.35
C ASP A 201 12.42 -9.88 14.50
N PRO A 202 12.91 -9.00 15.38
CA PRO A 202 12.33 -7.68 15.51
C PRO A 202 12.30 -7.10 14.10
N VAL A 203 11.15 -6.53 13.74
CA VAL A 203 10.98 -5.74 12.51
C VAL A 203 12.27 -4.97 12.30
N ASP A 204 13.04 -5.38 11.28
CA ASP A 204 14.39 -4.90 11.01
C ASP A 204 14.37 -3.38 11.18
N GLU A 205 15.00 -2.84 12.23
CA GLU A 205 14.91 -1.42 12.59
C GLU A 205 15.33 -0.51 11.41
N LYS A 206 16.07 -1.09 10.45
CA LYS A 206 16.42 -0.49 9.16
C LYS A 206 15.22 -0.19 8.24
N LEU A 207 14.03 -0.71 8.55
CA LEU A 207 12.77 -0.45 7.84
C LEU A 207 11.84 0.52 8.58
N LEU A 208 12.12 0.88 9.84
CA LEU A 208 11.50 2.03 10.50
C LEU A 208 12.11 3.34 9.96
#